data_AF-A0A257NC50-F1
#
_entry.id   AF-A0A257NC50-F1
#
_cell.length_a   1.000
_cell.length_b   1.000
_cell.length_c   1.000
_cell.angle_alpha   90.00
_cell.angle_beta   90.00
_cell.angle_gamma   90.00
#
_symmetry.space_group_name_H-M   'P 1'
#
loop_
_entity.id
_entity.type
_entity.pdbx_description
1 polymer ?
#
loop_
_entity_poly.entity_id
_entity_poly.type
_entity_poly.pdbx_seq_one_letter_code
_entity_poly.pdbx_strand_id
1 'polypeptide(L)' 'MPYISEIVPLLIITKLEQYEYAGATAIGMTMLILSFLLLLLINGLQWWVRRRSGQL' A
#
# COMPACT_ATOMS: atom_id res chain seq x y z
N MET A 1 -2.86 -2.46 -20.51
CA MET A 1 -1.57 -1.92 -20.99
C MET A 1 -0.47 -2.54 -20.13
N PRO A 2 0.44 -3.38 -20.67
CA PRO A 2 1.51 -3.98 -19.89
C PRO A 2 2.57 -2.92 -19.52
N TYR A 3 3.32 -3.14 -18.44
CA TYR A 3 4.41 -2.29 -17.90
C TYR A 3 4.04 -1.02 -17.11
N ILE A 4 2.76 -0.66 -16.97
CA ILE A 4 2.36 0.56 -16.23
C ILE A 4 1.94 0.23 -14.78
N SER A 5 1.43 -0.97 -14.53
CA SER A 5 0.92 -1.40 -13.21
C SER A 5 1.82 -2.41 -12.48
N GLU A 6 2.94 -2.81 -13.10
CA GLU A 6 3.72 -3.97 -12.67
C GLU A 6 5.13 -3.63 -12.18
N ILE A 7 5.52 -2.35 -12.07
CA ILE A 7 6.91 -1.99 -11.70
C ILE A 7 7.30 -2.57 -10.32
N VAL A 8 6.44 -2.41 -9.32
CA VAL A 8 6.68 -2.95 -7.96
C VAL A 8 6.53 -4.48 -7.92
N PRO A 9 5.45 -5.09 -8.47
CA PRO A 9 5.34 -6.55 -8.56
C PRO A 9 6.52 -7.21 -9.29
N LEU A 10 6.98 -6.62 -10.39
CA LEU A 10 8.10 -7.10 -11.18
C LEU A 10 9.40 -7.07 -10.36
N LEU A 11 9.66 -5.99 -9.62
CA LEU A 11 10.80 -5.87 -8.69
C LEU A 11 10.80 -6.95 -7.61
N ILE A 12 9.63 -7.28 -7.05
CA ILE A 12 9.50 -8.36 -6.06
C ILE A 12 9.86 -9.71 -6.69
N ILE A 13 9.34 -10.01 -7.89
CA ILE A 13 9.64 -11.24 -8.61
C ILE A 13 11.13 -11.32 -8.96
N THR A 14 11.74 -10.23 -9.43
CA THR A 14 13.19 -10.21 -9.74
C THR A 14 14.03 -10.48 -8.49
N LYS A 15 13.63 -9.94 -7.33
CA LYS A 15 14.32 -10.19 -6.07
C LYS A 15 14.14 -11.61 -5.54
N LEU A 16 12.97 -12.22 -5.75
CA LEU A 16 12.72 -13.62 -5.44
C LEU A 16 13.53 -14.57 -6.34
N GLU A 17 13.64 -14.26 -7.64
CA GLU A 17 14.47 -15.01 -8.58
C GLU A 17 15.97 -14.90 -8.28
N GLN A 18 16.40 -13.75 -7.76
CA GLN A 18 17.77 -13.55 -7.27
C GLN A 18 18.04 -14.22 -5.90
N TYR A 19 17.10 -15.03 -5.38
CA TYR A 19 17.13 -15.65 -4.05
C TYR A 19 17.25 -14.63 -2.88
N GLU A 20 16.98 -13.34 -3.13
CA GLU A 20 16.98 -12.28 -2.12
C GLU A 20 15.58 -12.10 -1.50
N TYR A 21 15.09 -13.14 -0.83
CA TYR A 21 13.77 -13.16 -0.19
C TYR A 21 13.58 -12.03 0.84
N ALA A 22 14.66 -11.63 1.53
CA ALA A 22 14.64 -10.52 2.49
C ALA A 22 14.33 -9.17 1.81
N GLY A 23 14.88 -8.93 0.61
CA GLY A 23 14.61 -7.71 -0.16
C GLY A 23 13.17 -7.66 -0.69
N ALA A 24 12.69 -8.79 -1.21
CA ALA A 24 11.31 -8.91 -1.72
C ALA A 24 10.25 -8.71 -0.62
N THR A 25 10.46 -9.30 0.56
CA THR A 25 9.54 -9.18 1.70
C THR A 25 9.50 -7.77 2.28
N ALA A 26 10.65 -7.07 2.34
CA ALA A 26 10.71 -5.68 2.80
C ALA A 26 9.87 -4.74 1.90
N ILE A 27 9.93 -4.93 0.58
CA ILE A 27 9.14 -4.14 -0.38
C ILE A 27 7.64 -4.43 -0.18
N GLY A 28 7.25 -5.70 -0.09
CA GLY A 28 5.87 -6.10 0.15
C GLY A 28 5.32 -5.58 1.48
N MET A 29 6.11 -5.66 2.56
CA MET A 29 5.72 -5.17 3.88
C MET A 29 5.56 -3.65 3.91
N THR A 30 6.45 -2.93 3.22
CA THR A 30 6.34 -1.47 3.07
C THR A 30 5.04 -1.08 2.36
N MET A 31 4.67 -1.81 1.29
CA MET A 31 3.42 -1.60 0.56
C MET A 31 2.18 -1.85 1.43
N LEU A 32 2.21 -2.89 2.27
CA LEU A 32 1.12 -3.19 3.21
C LEU A 32 0.97 -2.10 4.27
N ILE A 33 2.08 -1.66 4.87
CA ILE A 33 2.07 -0.60 5.89
C ILE A 33 1.55 0.71 5.28
N LEU A 34 2.03 1.10 4.11
CA LEU A 34 1.56 2.29 3.39
C LEU A 34 0.07 2.22 3.09
N SER A 35 -0.40 1.07 2.60
CA SER A 35 -1.82 0.86 2.30
C SER A 35 -2.67 0.96 3.56
N PHE A 36 -2.20 0.38 4.68
CA PHE A 36 -2.90 0.44 5.96
C PHE A 36 -2.95 1.87 6.51
N LEU A 37 -1.85 2.62 6.44
CA LEU A 37 -1.79 4.02 6.85
C LEU A 37 -2.73 4.90 6.02
N LEU A 38 -2.76 4.71 4.70
CA LEU A 38 -3.67 5.44 3.82
C LEU A 38 -5.13 5.14 4.16
N LEU A 39 -5.48 3.86 4.35
CA LEU A 39 -6.82 3.47 4.77
C LEU A 39 -7.20 4.09 6.12
N LEU A 40 -6.29 4.07 7.10
CA LEU A 40 -6.53 4.61 8.43
C LEU A 40 -6.69 6.14 8.39
N LEU A 41 -5.88 6.84 7.59
CA LEU A 41 -6.03 8.27 7.32
C LEU A 41 -7.36 8.59 6.67
N ILE A 42 -7.74 7.87 5.61
CA ILE A 42 -9.00 8.09 4.90
C ILE A 42 -10.19 7.84 5.84
N ASN A 43 -10.19 6.73 6.59
CA ASN A 43 -11.27 6.41 7.52
C ASN A 43 -11.34 7.43 8.67
N GLY A 44 -10.21 7.86 9.21
CA GLY A 44 -10.14 8.88 10.26
C GLY A 44 -10.64 10.25 9.79
N LEU A 45 -10.22 10.67 8.58
CA LEU A 45 -10.70 11.90 7.95
C LEU A 45 -12.19 11.82 7.63
N GLN A 46 -12.68 10.71 7.07
CA GLN A 46 -14.11 10.50 6.84
C GLN A 46 -14.91 10.59 8.13
N TRP A 47 -14.43 9.98 9.22
CA TRP A 47 -15.07 10.07 10.52
C TRP A 47 -15.08 11.50 11.06
N TRP A 48 -13.96 12.21 11.00
CA TRP A 48 -13.84 13.59 11.46
C TRP A 48 -14.73 14.55 10.67
N VAL A 49 -14.79 14.37 9.34
CA VAL A 49 -15.71 15.11 8.47
C VAL A 49 -17.14 14.79 8.86
N ARG A 50 -17.56 13.51 8.92
CA ARG A 50 -18.92 13.11 9.33
C ARG A 50 -19.34 13.67 10.70
N ARG A 51 -18.41 13.71 11.66
CA ARG A 51 -18.65 14.27 13.00
C ARG A 51 -18.80 15.79 13.00
N ARG A 52 -18.12 16.49 12.08
CA ARG A 52 -18.21 17.96 11.91
C ARG A 52 -19.36 18.38 11.01
N SER A 53 -19.66 17.62 9.97
CA SER A 53 -20.69 17.91 8.98
C SER A 53 -22.07 17.45 9.41
N GLY A 54 -22.28 17.22 10.72
CA GLY A 54 -23.56 16.99 11.41
C GLY A 54 -24.70 16.63 10.46
N GLN A 55 -24.78 15.36 10.08
CA GLN A 55 -25.99 14.87 9.43
C GLN A 55 -27.09 14.87 10.51
N LEU A 56 -27.85 15.97 10.51
CA LEU A 56 -29.30 15.97 10.80
C LEU A 56 -29.99 14.91 9.93
#